data_AF-A0A2W5KD80-F1
#
_entry.id   AF-A0A2W5KD80-F1
#
_cell.length_a   1.000
_cell.length_b   1.000
_cell.length_c   1.000
_cell.angle_alpha   90.00
_cell.angle_beta   90.00
_cell.angle_gamma   90.00
#
_symmetry.space_group_name_H-M   'P 1'
#
loop_
_entity.id
_entity.type
_entity.pdbx_description
1 polymer ?
#
loop_
_entity_poly.entity_id
_entity_poly.type
_entity_poly.pdbx_seq_one_letter_code
_entity_poly.pdbx_strand_id
1 'polypeptide(L)'
;MESPMNHLRPVLSSAIAACALILSGCSGKADGLTDAELSKLLHTDGQPDYRVDASAVDCLRAWSGDASLQQGLPAAYQGDHKDECRRTVQGWLDDPARNPQQLLFTDLAKPKPTRRAMDLLAALPPAPNAPAAAVAPPPPPAPIEAAPANTFQPVGDTVEQQFNSAADEVDYLCQQARQIIERSGVSNADLNRRVNDCVKNAGELRAQMSAETANQSGWGQSAATKAAQMHVRDAQTLLSDVQRAADAKR
;
A
#
# COMPACT_ATOMS: atom_id res chain seq x y z
N MET A 1 -26.38 73.36 -43.27
CA MET A 1 -25.17 73.02 -42.50
C MET A 1 -25.08 71.51 -42.45
N GLU A 2 -24.20 71.00 -43.29
CA GLU A 2 -23.43 69.76 -43.23
C GLU A 2 -24.05 68.49 -42.61
N SER A 3 -24.38 67.55 -43.50
CA SER A 3 -24.45 66.12 -43.21
C SER A 3 -23.05 65.50 -43.19
N PRO A 4 -22.70 64.64 -42.24
CA PRO A 4 -21.60 63.70 -42.42
C PRO A 4 -22.11 62.40 -43.06
N MET A 5 -21.84 62.27 -44.36
CA MET A 5 -21.62 60.97 -45.00
C MET A 5 -20.35 60.37 -44.41
N ASN A 6 -20.38 59.08 -44.02
CA ASN A 6 -19.15 58.31 -44.01
C ASN A 6 -19.38 56.93 -44.61
N HIS A 7 -18.41 56.57 -45.44
CA HIS A 7 -18.51 55.65 -46.55
C HIS A 7 -18.31 54.18 -46.16
N LEU A 8 -18.94 53.34 -46.98
CA LEU A 8 -18.56 51.97 -47.33
C LEU A 8 -17.05 51.69 -47.24
N ARG A 9 -16.65 50.51 -46.75
CA ARG A 9 -16.47 49.33 -47.63
C ARG A 9 -16.10 48.03 -46.88
N PRO A 10 -16.54 46.88 -47.43
CA PRO A 10 -16.19 45.53 -47.00
C PRO A 10 -14.94 45.01 -47.74
N VAL A 11 -14.20 44.10 -47.09
CA VAL A 11 -13.14 43.27 -47.68
C VAL A 11 -13.37 41.87 -47.07
N LEU A 12 -14.10 40.95 -47.73
CA LEU A 12 -13.56 39.88 -48.61
C LEU A 12 -12.19 39.39 -48.14
N SER A 13 -11.82 38.13 -48.00
CA SER A 13 -12.35 36.80 -48.23
C SER A 13 -11.13 35.90 -47.97
N SER A 14 -11.37 34.63 -47.66
CA SER A 14 -10.41 33.54 -47.89
C SER A 14 -9.17 33.48 -46.98
N ALA A 15 -9.31 32.80 -45.85
CA ALA A 15 -8.26 31.87 -45.40
C ALA A 15 -8.91 30.47 -45.30
N ILE A 16 -8.81 29.77 -46.42
CA ILE A 16 -9.12 28.36 -46.61
C ILE A 16 -8.11 27.52 -45.82
N ALA A 17 -8.64 26.42 -45.29
CA ALA A 17 -7.98 25.14 -45.04
C ALA A 17 -7.09 24.97 -43.81
N ALA A 18 -7.36 23.81 -43.20
CA ALA A 18 -6.39 22.93 -42.55
C ALA A 18 -5.92 23.29 -41.14
N CYS A 19 -6.86 23.34 -40.21
CA CYS A 19 -6.63 22.77 -38.87
C CYS A 19 -7.47 21.51 -38.68
N ALA A 20 -7.41 20.61 -39.65
CA ALA A 20 -7.83 19.22 -39.50
C ALA A 20 -6.60 18.39 -39.85
N LEU A 21 -5.72 18.16 -38.87
CA LEU A 21 -4.70 17.09 -38.79
C LEU A 21 -3.70 17.38 -37.64
N ILE A 22 -4.15 17.38 -36.38
CA ILE A 22 -3.36 16.86 -35.23
C ILE A 22 -4.33 16.22 -34.22
N LEU A 23 -5.04 15.17 -34.67
CA LEU A 23 -5.62 14.15 -33.78
C LEU A 23 -4.74 12.89 -33.76
N SER A 24 -3.48 13.02 -34.18
CA SER A 24 -2.47 11.97 -34.02
C SER A 24 -1.96 11.98 -32.58
N GLY A 25 -2.69 11.28 -31.72
CA GLY A 25 -2.18 10.73 -30.46
C GLY A 25 -2.13 11.71 -29.29
N CYS A 26 -3.26 11.90 -28.60
CA CYS A 26 -3.25 12.18 -27.17
C CYS A 26 -2.70 10.96 -26.40
N SER A 27 -1.47 10.54 -26.69
CA SER A 27 -0.71 9.67 -25.81
C SER A 27 -0.52 10.46 -24.53
N GLY A 28 -1.16 10.02 -23.46
CA GLY A 28 -1.04 10.68 -22.16
C GLY A 28 0.43 10.66 -21.74
N LYS A 29 0.86 11.63 -20.92
CA LYS A 29 2.24 11.68 -20.42
C LYS A 29 2.71 10.33 -19.83
N ALA A 30 1.79 9.57 -19.23
CA ALA A 30 2.06 8.23 -18.70
C ALA A 30 2.34 7.14 -19.77
N ASP A 31 1.91 7.30 -21.02
CA ASP A 31 2.14 6.31 -22.08
C ASP A 31 3.60 6.27 -22.54
N GLY A 32 4.35 7.36 -22.30
CA GLY A 32 5.76 7.51 -22.63
C GLY A 32 6.72 7.13 -21.51
N LEU A 33 6.23 6.75 -20.33
CA LEU A 33 7.07 6.31 -19.21
C LEU A 33 7.92 5.11 -19.62
N THR A 34 9.16 5.07 -19.21
CA THR A 34 9.97 3.85 -19.24
C THR A 34 9.61 2.92 -18.08
N ASP A 35 9.96 1.64 -18.17
CA ASP A 35 9.70 0.67 -17.11
C ASP A 35 10.44 1.00 -15.81
N ALA A 36 11.63 1.61 -15.93
CA ALA A 36 12.39 2.11 -14.79
C ALA A 36 11.70 3.30 -14.11
N GLU A 37 11.14 4.23 -14.87
CA GLU A 37 10.38 5.36 -14.32
C GLU A 37 9.08 4.87 -13.67
N LEU A 38 8.37 3.92 -14.28
CA LEU A 38 7.15 3.35 -13.71
C LEU A 38 7.44 2.61 -12.39
N SER A 39 8.53 1.84 -12.35
CA SER A 39 9.03 1.20 -11.13
C SER A 39 9.40 2.22 -10.05
N LYS A 40 10.11 3.29 -10.42
CA LYS A 40 10.43 4.40 -9.51
C LYS A 40 9.19 5.11 -8.98
N LEU A 41 8.12 5.25 -9.76
CA LEU A 41 6.88 5.89 -9.30
C LEU A 41 6.10 5.01 -8.31
N LEU A 42 6.10 3.69 -8.53
CA LEU A 42 5.20 2.75 -7.87
C LEU A 42 5.87 1.84 -6.81
N HIS A 43 7.12 2.08 -6.46
CA HIS A 43 7.78 1.34 -5.38
C HIS A 43 7.36 1.82 -3.99
N THR A 44 7.44 0.96 -2.99
CA THR A 44 7.38 1.38 -1.59
C THR A 44 8.80 1.68 -1.09
N ASP A 45 8.96 2.76 -0.32
CA ASP A 45 10.25 3.10 0.27
C ASP A 45 10.72 1.98 1.20
N GLY A 46 12.03 1.70 1.19
CA GLY A 46 12.62 0.60 1.97
C GLY A 46 12.58 -0.77 1.28
N GLN A 47 11.97 -0.90 0.10
CA GLN A 47 12.13 -2.08 -0.76
C GLN A 47 13.46 -2.01 -1.53
N PRO A 48 14.27 -3.08 -1.57
CA PRO A 48 15.43 -3.14 -2.44
C PRO A 48 14.97 -3.13 -3.91
N ASP A 49 15.79 -2.52 -4.78
CA ASP A 49 15.67 -2.57 -6.24
C ASP A 49 14.47 -1.84 -6.89
N TYR A 50 13.85 -0.87 -6.21
CA TYR A 50 12.72 -0.08 -6.77
C TYR A 50 11.59 -0.97 -7.34
N ARG A 51 11.32 -2.10 -6.69
CA ARG A 51 10.27 -3.04 -7.13
C ARG A 51 8.92 -2.37 -7.09
N VAL A 52 8.12 -2.58 -8.15
CA VAL A 52 6.73 -2.14 -8.19
C VAL A 52 5.97 -2.80 -7.03
N ASP A 53 5.28 -1.99 -6.22
CA ASP A 53 4.47 -2.49 -5.11
C ASP A 53 3.18 -3.15 -5.63
N ALA A 54 2.88 -4.35 -5.11
CA ALA A 54 1.70 -5.10 -5.54
C ALA A 54 0.38 -4.38 -5.20
N SER A 55 0.33 -3.72 -4.04
CA SER A 55 -0.87 -2.99 -3.59
C SER A 55 -1.12 -1.76 -4.47
N ALA A 56 -0.06 -1.12 -4.96
CA ALA A 56 -0.14 -0.03 -5.92
C ALA A 56 -0.66 -0.50 -7.29
N VAL A 57 -0.18 -1.65 -7.80
CA VAL A 57 -0.69 -2.23 -9.05
C VAL A 57 -2.17 -2.58 -8.94
N ASP A 58 -2.58 -3.23 -7.86
CA ASP A 58 -3.99 -3.55 -7.61
C ASP A 58 -4.85 -2.28 -7.48
N CYS A 59 -4.30 -1.21 -6.90
CA CYS A 59 -4.96 0.09 -6.89
C CYS A 59 -5.17 0.65 -8.31
N LEU A 60 -4.14 0.64 -9.16
CA LEU A 60 -4.26 1.13 -10.54
C LEU A 60 -5.31 0.32 -11.32
N ARG A 61 -5.31 -1.01 -11.16
CA ARG A 61 -6.32 -1.90 -11.74
C ARG A 61 -7.73 -1.51 -11.30
N ALA A 62 -7.95 -1.28 -10.01
CA ALA A 62 -9.25 -0.90 -9.44
C ALA A 62 -9.80 0.42 -10.00
N TRP A 63 -8.92 1.34 -10.40
CA TRP A 63 -9.26 2.65 -10.94
C TRP A 63 -9.19 2.76 -12.47
N SER A 64 -8.82 1.69 -13.16
CA SER A 64 -8.55 1.74 -14.60
C SER A 64 -9.74 1.95 -15.51
N GLY A 65 -10.95 1.72 -14.99
CA GLY A 65 -12.19 1.72 -15.78
C GLY A 65 -12.29 0.57 -16.79
N ASP A 66 -11.30 -0.33 -16.83
CA ASP A 66 -11.27 -1.53 -17.67
C ASP A 66 -11.67 -2.75 -16.83
N ALA A 67 -12.85 -3.31 -17.12
CA ALA A 67 -13.38 -4.46 -16.39
C ALA A 67 -12.47 -5.70 -16.47
N SER A 68 -11.69 -5.86 -17.55
CA SER A 68 -10.74 -6.97 -17.69
C SER A 68 -9.56 -6.83 -16.72
N LEU A 69 -9.12 -5.61 -16.44
CA LEU A 69 -8.05 -5.34 -15.48
C LEU A 69 -8.52 -5.47 -14.04
N GLN A 70 -9.80 -5.21 -13.79
CA GLN A 70 -10.42 -5.35 -12.48
C GLN A 70 -10.73 -6.80 -12.09
N GLN A 71 -10.70 -7.73 -13.05
CA GLN A 71 -11.01 -9.13 -12.80
C GLN A 71 -10.00 -9.75 -11.82
N GLY A 72 -10.52 -10.45 -10.81
CA GLY A 72 -9.69 -11.12 -9.80
C GLY A 72 -9.04 -10.18 -8.78
N LEU A 73 -9.41 -8.89 -8.75
CA LEU A 73 -9.02 -8.02 -7.65
C LEU A 73 -9.65 -8.50 -6.33
N PRO A 74 -8.91 -8.38 -5.21
CA PRO A 74 -9.48 -8.63 -3.88
C PRO A 74 -10.71 -7.74 -3.65
N ALA A 75 -11.71 -8.27 -2.94
CA ALA A 75 -12.96 -7.56 -2.65
C ALA A 75 -12.74 -6.20 -1.97
N ALA A 76 -11.64 -6.05 -1.22
CA ALA A 76 -11.23 -4.79 -0.61
C ALA A 76 -11.19 -3.64 -1.63
N TYR A 77 -10.72 -3.87 -2.86
CA TYR A 77 -10.56 -2.84 -3.91
C TYR A 77 -11.86 -2.46 -4.63
N GLN A 78 -13.01 -3.02 -4.21
CA GLN A 78 -14.34 -2.70 -4.75
C GLN A 78 -15.15 -1.76 -3.84
N GLY A 79 -14.62 -1.36 -2.68
CA GLY A 79 -15.26 -0.47 -1.71
C GLY A 79 -14.32 0.62 -1.19
N ASP A 80 -14.44 1.00 0.10
CA ASP A 80 -13.74 2.15 0.71
C ASP A 80 -12.21 2.12 0.58
N HIS A 81 -11.61 0.92 0.48
CA HIS A 81 -10.18 0.77 0.28
C HIS A 81 -9.69 1.35 -1.06
N LYS A 82 -10.60 1.54 -2.02
CA LYS A 82 -10.33 2.14 -3.32
C LYS A 82 -9.90 3.61 -3.18
N ASP A 83 -10.50 4.37 -2.29
CA ASP A 83 -10.11 5.78 -2.05
C ASP A 83 -8.82 5.89 -1.24
N GLU A 84 -8.63 5.01 -0.27
CA GLU A 84 -7.40 4.90 0.52
C GLU A 84 -6.19 4.60 -0.38
N CYS A 85 -6.30 3.58 -1.22
CA CYS A 85 -5.22 3.21 -2.13
C CYS A 85 -4.88 4.36 -3.09
N ARG A 86 -5.91 5.07 -3.59
CA ARG A 86 -5.71 6.23 -4.46
C ARG A 86 -4.95 7.34 -3.75
N ARG A 87 -5.29 7.63 -2.49
CA ARG A 87 -4.59 8.65 -1.68
C ARG A 87 -3.13 8.28 -1.47
N THR A 88 -2.85 7.02 -1.15
CA THR A 88 -1.47 6.53 -0.96
C THR A 88 -0.65 6.70 -2.23
N VAL A 89 -1.14 6.22 -3.38
CA VAL A 89 -0.42 6.36 -4.66
C VAL A 89 -0.31 7.83 -5.07
N GLN A 90 -1.36 8.64 -4.86
CA GLN A 90 -1.28 10.08 -5.14
C GLN A 90 -0.23 10.77 -4.26
N GLY A 91 -0.11 10.41 -2.98
CA GLY A 91 0.94 10.94 -2.10
C GLY A 91 2.36 10.64 -2.61
N TRP A 92 2.57 9.49 -3.25
CA TRP A 92 3.83 9.18 -3.93
C TRP A 92 4.03 10.04 -5.19
N LEU A 93 2.96 10.32 -5.92
CA LEU A 93 3.00 11.17 -7.11
C LEU A 93 3.14 12.67 -6.77
N ASP A 94 2.75 13.08 -5.58
CA ASP A 94 2.90 14.45 -5.10
C ASP A 94 4.35 14.78 -4.71
N ASP A 95 5.21 13.77 -4.51
CA ASP A 95 6.65 13.98 -4.32
C ASP A 95 7.34 14.34 -5.64
N PRO A 96 7.84 15.58 -5.80
CA PRO A 96 8.49 16.01 -7.04
C PRO A 96 9.82 15.30 -7.32
N ALA A 97 10.49 14.72 -6.31
CA ALA A 97 11.72 13.96 -6.51
C ALA A 97 11.43 12.57 -7.12
N ARG A 98 10.27 12.01 -6.80
CA ARG A 98 9.76 10.74 -7.34
C ARG A 98 9.08 10.95 -8.69
N ASN A 99 8.27 12.00 -8.83
CA ASN A 99 7.45 12.30 -10.00
C ASN A 99 7.80 13.66 -10.65
N PRO A 100 9.00 13.79 -11.26
CA PRO A 100 9.42 15.03 -11.90
C PRO A 100 8.54 15.43 -13.11
N GLN A 101 7.81 14.47 -13.68
CA GLN A 101 6.91 14.69 -14.82
C GLN A 101 5.51 15.18 -14.40
N GLN A 102 5.24 15.29 -13.09
CA GLN A 102 3.96 15.74 -12.52
C GLN A 102 2.78 14.93 -13.05
N LEU A 103 2.96 13.62 -13.13
CA LEU A 103 1.89 12.69 -13.51
C LEU A 103 0.81 12.67 -12.44
N LEU A 104 -0.44 12.63 -12.87
CA LEU A 104 -1.57 12.44 -11.98
C LEU A 104 -1.87 10.96 -11.81
N PHE A 105 -2.50 10.59 -10.70
CA PHE A 105 -2.98 9.23 -10.50
C PHE A 105 -3.86 8.75 -11.66
N THR A 106 -4.72 9.62 -12.19
CA THR A 106 -5.61 9.32 -13.32
C THR A 106 -4.86 9.06 -14.62
N ASP A 107 -3.61 9.51 -14.77
CA ASP A 107 -2.77 9.17 -15.91
C ASP A 107 -2.19 7.77 -15.78
N LEU A 108 -1.74 7.38 -14.58
CA LEU A 108 -1.22 6.04 -14.31
C LEU A 108 -2.31 4.96 -14.24
N ALA A 109 -3.51 5.32 -13.78
CA ALA A 109 -4.63 4.38 -13.73
C ALA A 109 -5.13 3.99 -15.12
N LYS A 110 -4.74 4.67 -16.20
CA LYS A 110 -5.15 4.29 -17.57
C LYS A 110 -4.77 2.82 -17.88
N PRO A 111 -5.54 2.13 -18.74
CA PRO A 111 -5.32 0.71 -18.99
C PRO A 111 -3.91 0.34 -19.45
N LYS A 112 -3.29 1.17 -20.31
CA LYS A 112 -1.97 0.89 -20.87
C LYS A 112 -0.83 0.99 -19.81
N PRO A 113 -0.68 2.08 -19.05
CA PRO A 113 0.27 2.12 -17.93
C PRO A 113 -0.01 1.06 -16.87
N THR A 114 -1.28 0.77 -16.57
CA THR A 114 -1.68 -0.27 -15.61
C THR A 114 -1.21 -1.66 -16.05
N ARG A 115 -1.43 -2.04 -17.31
CA ARG A 115 -0.95 -3.33 -17.87
C ARG A 115 0.56 -3.45 -17.77
N ARG A 116 1.29 -2.38 -18.09
CA ARG A 116 2.75 -2.36 -17.95
C ARG A 116 3.21 -2.53 -16.51
N ALA A 117 2.52 -1.90 -15.55
CA ALA A 117 2.82 -2.09 -14.13
C ALA A 117 2.58 -3.54 -13.69
N MET A 118 1.52 -4.18 -14.20
CA MET A 118 1.27 -5.62 -13.98
C MET A 118 2.34 -6.50 -14.60
N ASP A 119 2.78 -6.22 -15.82
CA ASP A 119 3.84 -6.97 -16.50
C ASP A 119 5.16 -6.86 -15.74
N LEU A 120 5.49 -5.67 -15.21
CA LEU A 120 6.66 -5.47 -14.37
C LEU A 120 6.56 -6.24 -13.06
N LEU A 121 5.41 -6.20 -12.39
CA LEU A 121 5.16 -6.97 -11.17
C LEU A 121 5.29 -8.48 -11.42
N ALA A 122 4.76 -8.97 -12.54
CA ALA A 122 4.84 -10.38 -12.93
C ALA A 122 6.26 -10.82 -13.34
N ALA A 123 7.07 -9.90 -13.87
CA ALA A 123 8.46 -10.14 -14.23
C ALA A 123 9.42 -10.09 -13.04
N LEU A 124 8.97 -9.64 -11.85
CA LEU A 124 9.81 -9.66 -10.66
C LEU A 124 10.18 -11.11 -10.30
N PRO A 125 11.46 -11.39 -10.01
CA PRO A 125 11.83 -12.69 -9.48
C PRO A 125 11.08 -12.87 -8.15
N PRO A 126 10.60 -14.10 -7.86
CA PRO A 126 9.95 -14.39 -6.58
C PRO A 126 10.85 -13.88 -5.47
N ALA A 127 10.26 -13.17 -4.51
CA ALA A 127 11.00 -12.65 -3.37
C ALA A 127 11.87 -13.78 -2.81
N PRO A 128 13.12 -13.53 -2.38
CA PRO A 128 14.01 -14.58 -1.87
C PRO A 128 13.45 -15.37 -0.67
N ASN A 129 12.30 -14.94 -0.12
CA ASN A 129 11.54 -15.61 0.94
C ASN A 129 10.13 -16.09 0.51
N ALA A 130 9.81 -16.11 -0.78
CA ALA A 130 8.65 -16.86 -1.24
C ALA A 130 8.96 -18.35 -1.01
N PRO A 131 8.14 -19.10 -0.25
CA PRO A 131 8.35 -20.53 -0.09
C PRO A 131 8.39 -21.14 -1.50
N ALA A 132 9.55 -21.69 -1.86
CA ALA A 132 9.71 -22.38 -3.14
C ALA A 132 8.59 -23.40 -3.28
N ALA A 133 7.94 -23.44 -4.44
CA ALA A 133 6.99 -24.49 -4.77
C ALA A 133 7.65 -25.84 -4.43
N ALA A 134 7.08 -26.53 -3.45
CA ALA A 134 7.67 -27.72 -2.87
C ALA A 134 7.95 -28.74 -3.98
N VAL A 135 9.22 -29.06 -4.19
CA VAL A 135 9.61 -30.35 -4.74
C VAL A 135 8.97 -31.39 -3.83
N ALA A 136 8.23 -32.34 -4.42
CA ALA A 136 7.46 -33.33 -3.68
C ALA A 136 8.31 -33.97 -2.56
N PRO A 137 7.93 -33.83 -1.27
CA PRO A 137 8.70 -34.36 -0.17
C PRO A 137 8.63 -35.90 -0.15
N PRO A 138 9.69 -36.60 0.31
CA PRO A 138 9.58 -38.00 0.70
C PRO A 138 8.52 -38.17 1.81
N PRO A 139 7.87 -39.35 1.92
CA PRO A 139 6.69 -39.52 2.76
C PRO A 139 6.98 -39.13 4.23
N PRO A 140 6.04 -38.43 4.89
CA PRO A 140 6.30 -37.76 6.15
C PRO A 140 6.44 -38.76 7.32
N PRO A 141 7.39 -38.55 8.25
CA PRO A 141 7.25 -39.07 9.60
C PRO A 141 6.09 -38.37 10.32
N ALA A 142 5.47 -39.09 11.26
CA ALA A 142 4.20 -38.75 11.90
C ALA A 142 4.11 -37.28 12.39
N PRO A 143 2.92 -36.63 12.28
CA PRO A 143 2.76 -35.23 12.60
C PRO A 143 2.98 -34.96 14.09
N ILE A 144 3.95 -34.12 14.39
CA ILE A 144 3.96 -33.33 15.62
C ILE A 144 2.89 -32.26 15.39
N GLU A 145 1.90 -32.18 16.29
CA GLU A 145 0.82 -31.21 16.24
C GLU A 145 1.39 -29.80 15.98
N ALA A 146 1.13 -29.28 14.77
CA ALA A 146 1.39 -27.89 14.46
C ALA A 146 0.53 -27.05 15.41
N ALA A 147 1.19 -26.24 16.25
CA ALA A 147 0.50 -25.25 17.06
C ALA A 147 -0.44 -24.44 16.15
N PRO A 148 -1.69 -24.17 16.57
CA PRO A 148 -2.66 -23.47 15.73
C PRO A 148 -2.06 -22.13 15.32
N ALA A 149 -2.16 -21.82 14.02
CA ALA A 149 -1.96 -20.46 13.56
C ALA A 149 -2.98 -19.59 14.30
N ASN A 150 -2.51 -18.84 15.30
CA ASN A 150 -3.35 -17.98 16.12
C ASN A 150 -3.84 -16.81 15.28
N THR A 151 -4.99 -17.00 14.62
CA THR A 151 -5.77 -15.94 13.99
C THR A 151 -6.44 -15.12 15.09
N PHE A 152 -5.74 -14.11 15.59
CA PHE A 152 -6.35 -13.12 16.46
C PHE A 152 -7.54 -12.47 15.73
N GLN A 153 -8.73 -12.61 16.30
CA GLN A 153 -9.93 -11.89 15.89
C GLN A 153 -10.21 -10.87 16.97
N PRO A 154 -10.21 -9.56 16.66
CA PRO A 154 -10.52 -8.56 17.66
C PRO A 154 -11.93 -8.78 18.21
N VAL A 155 -12.04 -8.73 19.54
CA VAL A 155 -13.28 -9.07 20.25
C VAL A 155 -14.05 -7.78 20.56
N GLY A 156 -15.35 -7.76 20.27
CA GLY A 156 -16.22 -6.62 20.56
C GLY A 156 -17.31 -6.41 19.52
N ASP A 157 -18.46 -5.90 19.95
CA ASP A 157 -19.59 -5.58 19.07
C ASP A 157 -19.43 -4.19 18.43
N THR A 158 -18.59 -3.34 19.02
CA THR A 158 -18.26 -2.01 18.52
C THR A 158 -16.81 -1.94 18.04
N VAL A 159 -16.55 -1.04 17.09
CA VAL A 159 -15.21 -0.82 16.54
C VAL A 159 -14.22 -0.39 17.63
N GLU A 160 -14.70 0.38 18.60
CA GLU A 160 -13.92 0.81 19.77
C GLU A 160 -13.51 -0.37 20.66
N GLN A 161 -14.40 -1.34 20.88
CA GLN A 161 -14.07 -2.55 21.64
C GLN A 161 -13.07 -3.44 20.89
N GLN A 162 -13.30 -3.65 19.59
CA GLN A 162 -12.40 -4.42 18.72
C GLN A 162 -11.00 -3.82 18.67
N PHE A 163 -10.90 -2.49 18.60
CA PHE A 163 -9.62 -1.80 18.65
C PHE A 163 -8.97 -1.97 20.03
N ASN A 164 -9.68 -1.67 21.12
CA ASN A 164 -9.12 -1.78 22.48
C ASN A 164 -8.57 -3.20 22.74
N SER A 165 -9.30 -4.23 22.28
CA SER A 165 -8.85 -5.62 22.32
C SER A 165 -7.55 -5.84 21.53
N ALA A 166 -7.39 -5.23 20.35
CA ALA A 166 -6.17 -5.34 19.55
C ALA A 166 -4.98 -4.61 20.19
N ALA A 167 -5.18 -3.43 20.76
CA ALA A 167 -4.12 -2.67 21.44
C ALA A 167 -3.62 -3.38 22.71
N ASP A 168 -4.53 -3.95 23.49
CA ASP A 168 -4.19 -4.76 24.66
C ASP A 168 -3.39 -6.02 24.27
N GLU A 169 -3.76 -6.65 23.15
CA GLU A 169 -3.05 -7.80 22.59
C GLU A 169 -1.62 -7.43 22.15
N VAL A 170 -1.44 -6.29 21.45
CA VAL A 170 -0.10 -5.80 21.05
C VAL A 170 0.78 -5.60 22.28
N ASP A 171 0.28 -4.89 23.30
CA ASP A 171 1.01 -4.65 24.54
C ASP A 171 1.39 -5.97 25.23
N TYR A 172 0.44 -6.90 25.35
CA TYR A 172 0.69 -8.23 25.92
C TYR A 172 1.81 -8.98 25.17
N LEU A 173 1.76 -9.02 23.85
CA LEU A 173 2.75 -9.72 23.01
C LEU A 173 4.14 -9.07 23.10
N CYS A 174 4.22 -7.75 23.04
CA CYS A 174 5.50 -7.03 23.18
C CYS A 174 6.12 -7.25 24.57
N GLN A 175 5.31 -7.21 25.64
CA GLN A 175 5.77 -7.49 27.00
C GLN A 175 6.21 -8.95 27.16
N GLN A 176 5.48 -9.89 26.56
CA GLN A 176 5.85 -11.31 26.58
C GLN A 176 7.18 -11.55 25.89
N ALA A 177 7.41 -10.95 24.71
CA ALA A 177 8.69 -11.03 24.00
C ALA A 177 9.84 -10.49 24.87
N ARG A 178 9.63 -9.35 25.54
CA ARG A 178 10.61 -8.79 26.49
C ARG A 178 10.94 -9.73 27.64
N GLN A 179 9.93 -10.33 28.27
CA GLN A 179 10.16 -11.28 29.35
C GLN A 179 10.93 -12.52 28.90
N ILE A 180 10.70 -13.00 27.67
CA ILE A 180 11.44 -14.14 27.12
C ILE A 180 12.91 -13.77 26.94
N ILE A 181 13.21 -12.59 26.38
CA ILE A 181 14.59 -12.09 26.23
C ILE A 181 15.28 -12.00 27.60
N GLU A 182 14.62 -11.39 28.60
CA GLU A 182 15.17 -11.21 29.95
C GLU A 182 15.45 -12.56 30.64
N ARG A 183 14.55 -13.55 30.50
CA ARG A 183 14.70 -14.87 31.13
C ARG A 183 15.66 -15.80 30.41
N SER A 184 15.72 -15.74 29.08
CA SER A 184 16.61 -16.57 28.26
C SER A 184 18.03 -16.01 28.18
N GLY A 185 18.22 -14.73 28.53
CA GLY A 185 19.49 -14.02 28.41
C GLY A 185 19.97 -13.91 26.96
N VAL A 186 19.06 -13.92 25.99
CA VAL A 186 19.40 -13.75 24.56
C VAL A 186 20.10 -12.41 24.39
N SER A 187 21.37 -12.42 24.00
CA SER A 187 22.15 -11.21 23.73
C SER A 187 22.14 -10.88 22.24
N ASN A 188 20.96 -10.56 21.71
CA ASN A 188 20.82 -10.10 20.34
C ASN A 188 20.39 -8.63 20.36
N ALA A 189 21.30 -7.74 19.95
CA ALA A 189 21.08 -6.29 19.98
C ALA A 189 19.93 -5.85 19.06
N ASP A 190 19.71 -6.56 17.95
CA ASP A 190 18.62 -6.27 17.02
C ASP A 190 17.26 -6.68 17.60
N LEU A 191 17.15 -7.90 18.15
CA LEU A 191 15.93 -8.35 18.83
C LEU A 191 15.60 -7.47 20.03
N ASN A 192 16.60 -7.08 20.83
CA ASN A 192 16.40 -6.16 21.94
C ASN A 192 15.87 -4.80 21.47
N ARG A 193 16.39 -4.27 20.36
CA ARG A 193 15.89 -3.02 19.77
C ARG A 193 14.44 -3.18 19.32
N ARG A 194 14.14 -4.22 18.53
CA ARG A 194 12.78 -4.49 18.02
C ARG A 194 11.76 -4.67 19.13
N VAL A 195 12.11 -5.36 20.22
CA VAL A 195 11.22 -5.52 21.38
C VAL A 195 11.00 -4.21 22.14
N ASN A 196 12.04 -3.39 22.33
CA ASN A 196 11.87 -2.08 22.95
C ASN A 196 11.02 -1.14 22.09
N ASP A 197 11.21 -1.17 20.76
CA ASP A 197 10.40 -0.40 19.82
C ASP A 197 8.94 -0.89 19.82
N CYS A 198 8.70 -2.20 19.89
CA CYS A 198 7.36 -2.80 20.04
C CYS A 198 6.64 -2.23 21.28
N VAL A 199 7.28 -2.27 22.46
CA VAL A 199 6.70 -1.77 23.72
C VAL A 199 6.42 -0.27 23.64
N LYS A 200 7.34 0.50 23.04
CA LYS A 200 7.15 1.95 22.87
C LYS A 200 5.97 2.26 21.95
N ASN A 201 5.90 1.60 20.80
CA ASN A 201 4.86 1.80 19.79
C ASN A 201 3.48 1.34 20.32
N ALA A 202 3.43 0.30 21.16
CA ALA A 202 2.21 -0.12 21.85
C ALA A 202 1.65 1.00 22.75
N GLY A 203 2.52 1.72 23.47
CA GLY A 203 2.15 2.88 24.27
C GLY A 203 1.66 4.07 23.44
N GLU A 204 2.33 4.35 22.31
CA GLU A 204 1.93 5.41 21.37
C GLU A 204 0.58 5.10 20.70
N LEU A 205 0.34 3.85 20.32
CA LEU A 205 -0.94 3.39 19.76
C LEU A 205 -2.10 3.64 20.73
N ARG A 206 -1.89 3.35 22.02
CA ARG A 206 -2.88 3.60 23.08
C ARG A 206 -3.14 5.09 23.31
N ALA A 207 -2.12 5.93 23.15
CA ALA A 207 -2.26 7.38 23.26
C ALA A 207 -3.00 7.97 22.05
N GLN A 208 -2.67 7.56 20.83
CA GLN A 208 -3.36 7.98 19.59
C GLN A 208 -4.85 7.63 19.65
N MET A 209 -5.19 6.44 20.16
CA MET A 209 -6.58 6.05 20.41
C MET A 209 -7.34 7.01 21.29
N SER A 210 -6.76 7.35 22.45
CA SER A 210 -7.44 8.24 23.41
C SER A 210 -7.79 9.59 22.78
N ALA A 211 -6.99 10.03 21.81
CA ALA A 211 -7.21 11.26 21.04
C ALA A 211 -8.24 11.08 19.90
N GLU A 212 -8.26 9.94 19.21
CA GLU A 212 -9.19 9.67 18.11
C GLU A 212 -10.62 9.36 18.60
N THR A 213 -10.76 8.57 19.67
CA THR A 213 -12.06 8.26 20.29
C THR A 213 -12.73 9.52 20.84
N ALA A 214 -11.94 10.47 21.35
CA ALA A 214 -12.45 11.76 21.83
C ALA A 214 -13.00 12.67 20.71
N ASN A 215 -12.56 12.47 19.45
CA ASN A 215 -12.90 13.33 18.31
C ASN A 215 -14.08 12.85 17.45
N GLN A 216 -14.69 11.70 17.75
CA GLN A 216 -15.94 11.17 17.14
C GLN A 216 -16.07 11.25 15.61
N SER A 217 -14.96 11.25 14.85
CA SER A 217 -15.03 11.13 13.40
C SER A 217 -15.20 9.65 13.03
N GLY A 218 -16.44 9.21 12.81
CA GLY A 218 -16.77 7.82 12.44
C GLY A 218 -16.03 7.25 11.22
N TRP A 219 -15.30 8.08 10.47
CA TRP A 219 -14.40 7.69 9.38
C TRP A 219 -13.01 7.19 9.85
N GLY A 220 -12.53 7.55 11.04
CA GLY A 220 -11.21 7.15 11.55
C GLY A 220 -11.16 5.73 12.12
N GLN A 221 -12.31 5.18 12.52
CA GLN A 221 -12.38 3.96 13.33
C GLN A 221 -12.02 2.68 12.54
N SER A 222 -12.31 2.62 11.23
CA SER A 222 -11.99 1.46 10.39
C SER A 222 -10.51 1.37 10.02
N ALA A 223 -9.89 2.51 9.66
CA ALA A 223 -8.46 2.60 9.39
C ALA A 223 -7.63 2.33 10.64
N ALA A 224 -8.05 2.88 11.77
CA ALA A 224 -7.46 2.64 13.08
C ALA A 224 -7.51 1.12 13.40
N THR A 225 -8.67 0.46 13.28
CA THR A 225 -8.81 -0.97 13.58
C THR A 225 -7.90 -1.84 12.71
N LYS A 226 -7.78 -1.50 11.42
CA LYS A 226 -6.88 -2.22 10.51
C LYS A 226 -5.40 -1.99 10.86
N ALA A 227 -5.02 -0.77 11.22
CA ALA A 227 -3.67 -0.47 11.70
C ALA A 227 -3.35 -1.27 12.97
N ALA A 228 -4.28 -1.33 13.93
CA ALA A 228 -4.14 -2.12 15.14
C ALA A 228 -3.96 -3.62 14.83
N GLN A 229 -4.73 -4.18 13.88
CA GLN A 229 -4.56 -5.57 13.44
C GLN A 229 -3.18 -5.85 12.82
N MET A 230 -2.64 -4.91 12.04
CA MET A 230 -1.28 -5.04 11.50
C MET A 230 -0.24 -5.05 12.62
N HIS A 231 -0.39 -4.16 13.61
CA HIS A 231 0.49 -4.15 14.78
C HIS A 231 0.43 -5.44 15.60
N VAL A 232 -0.76 -6.07 15.73
CA VAL A 232 -0.89 -7.39 16.37
C VAL A 232 -0.05 -8.43 15.61
N ARG A 233 -0.17 -8.48 14.28
CA ARG A 233 0.58 -9.44 13.46
C ARG A 233 2.10 -9.22 13.54
N ASP A 234 2.55 -7.98 13.57
CA ASP A 234 3.96 -7.64 13.72
C ASP A 234 4.49 -8.07 15.10
N ALA A 235 3.73 -7.81 16.16
CA ALA A 235 4.06 -8.24 17.52
C ALA A 235 4.11 -9.77 17.67
N GLN A 236 3.20 -10.50 17.02
CA GLN A 236 3.21 -11.97 16.97
C GLN A 236 4.45 -12.51 16.25
N THR A 237 4.82 -11.88 15.12
CA THR A 237 6.02 -12.26 14.37
C THR A 237 7.27 -12.05 15.21
N LEU A 238 7.36 -10.90 15.90
CA LEU A 238 8.45 -10.60 16.81
C LEU A 238 8.54 -11.61 17.96
N LEU A 239 7.42 -11.94 18.58
CA LEU A 239 7.38 -12.95 19.65
C LEU A 239 7.90 -14.31 19.15
N SER A 240 7.50 -14.72 17.95
CA SER A 240 7.95 -15.97 17.33
C SER A 240 9.45 -15.95 17.02
N ASP A 241 10.00 -14.81 16.59
CA ASP A 241 11.46 -14.64 16.40
C ASP A 241 12.22 -14.75 17.73
N VAL A 242 11.70 -14.13 18.78
CA VAL A 242 12.29 -14.16 20.12
C VAL A 242 12.26 -15.57 20.71
N GLN A 243 11.14 -16.30 20.56
CA GLN A 243 11.04 -17.69 21.00
C GLN A 243 12.06 -18.58 20.29
N ARG A 244 12.17 -18.46 18.96
CA ARG A 244 13.18 -19.20 18.18
C ARG A 244 14.60 -18.89 18.63
N ALA A 245 14.91 -17.63 18.91
CA ALA A 245 16.22 -17.23 19.41
C ALA A 245 16.51 -17.75 20.82
N ALA A 246 15.49 -17.80 21.69
CA ALA A 246 15.61 -18.36 23.03
C ALA A 246 15.80 -19.89 23.01
N ASP A 247 15.08 -20.59 22.13
CA ASP A 247 15.20 -22.04 21.97
C ASP A 247 16.55 -22.44 21.38
N ALA A 248 17.08 -21.68 20.42
CA ALA A 248 18.41 -21.91 19.83
C ALA A 248 19.58 -21.77 20.83
N LYS A 249 19.32 -21.20 22.02
CA LYS A 249 20.31 -21.01 23.07
C LYS A 249 20.30 -22.14 24.11
N ARG A 250 19.25 -22.96 24.15
CA ARG A 250 19.13 -24.12 25.06
C ARG A 250 19.92 -25.32 24.52
#